data_AF-A0A8X6G4X6-F1
#
_entry.id   AF-A0A8X6G4X6-F1
#
_cell.length_a   1.000
_cell.length_b   1.000
_cell.length_c   1.000
_cell.angle_alpha   90.00
_cell.angle_beta   90.00
_cell.angle_gamma   90.00
#
_symmetry.space_group_name_H-M   'P 1'
#
loop_
_entity.id
_entity.type
_entity.pdbx_description
1 polymer ?
#
loop_
_entity_poly.entity_id
_entity_poly.type
_entity_poly.pdbx_seq_one_letter_code
_entity_poly.pdbx_strand_id
1 'polypeptide(L)'
;MRLIEDFNDVPSLSYLAGSQIVIRVFNHPRVQRLMSEYLEILNRDCVEGAWEALKKGVKGTIRTIAGIDSFLDDDLDALIIQIGFHILSMKVFFNYSPDFPNSDLNFPVNYWTPYGTADTKRFDEMLVRDVGKSVAFRYNLACHDCFKPIVQELYRDLTPQQQTNFLDIKEEKELLSYWTHSMSYGLDYFVVASLPIDVNIGPNLAHKLAFRATLKDGSKSGIEYFLSFLPSEDIEDIAGSFLYLLDQLDQRSDKRVTLQGCLSVRPPEHYSDSTYFLLSRLSENQRNMILPEHYIAVLRNFLRYPFFGLFSKYIKIWRGNFSQRNFYNLLEGIVKARASKAYTFEYDLFADLWNVCPQVYREEIIYEAKTRYQGWSDYTAKLILEKIENAQD
;
A
#
# COMPACT_ATOMS: atom_id res chain seq x y z
N MET A 1 10.28 9.19 24.73
CA MET A 1 9.91 7.76 24.51
C MET A 1 10.46 7.32 23.13
N ARG A 2 11.41 6.37 23.06
CA ARG A 2 11.99 5.90 21.78
C ARG A 2 10.98 4.98 21.08
N LEU A 3 10.39 5.43 19.98
CA LEU A 3 9.32 4.73 19.23
C LEU A 3 9.83 4.03 17.95
N ILE A 4 11.15 3.91 17.77
CA ILE A 4 11.79 3.54 16.50
C ILE A 4 12.28 2.06 16.46
N GLU A 5 12.14 1.30 17.55
CA GLU A 5 12.63 -0.10 17.62
C GLU A 5 11.55 -1.18 17.38
N ASP A 6 10.29 -0.81 17.11
CA ASP A 6 9.15 -1.71 17.37
C ASP A 6 8.62 -2.53 16.18
N PHE A 7 9.39 -2.70 15.10
CA PHE A 7 9.19 -3.82 14.17
C PHE A 7 10.15 -4.99 14.45
N ASN A 8 10.87 -4.95 15.58
CA ASN A 8 11.82 -5.98 15.97
C ASN A 8 11.19 -7.23 16.59
N ASP A 9 9.85 -7.36 16.58
CA ASP A 9 9.23 -8.65 16.82
C ASP A 9 9.57 -9.55 15.64
N VAL A 10 10.65 -10.30 15.82
CA VAL A 10 11.08 -11.36 14.89
C VAL A 10 9.93 -12.35 14.82
N PRO A 11 9.35 -12.60 13.62
CA PRO A 11 8.27 -13.55 13.50
C PRO A 11 8.68 -14.92 14.02
N SER A 12 7.71 -15.69 14.51
CA SER A 12 7.98 -17.06 14.94
C SER A 12 8.61 -17.87 13.80
N LEU A 13 9.45 -18.84 14.14
CA LEU A 13 10.08 -19.70 13.13
C LEU A 13 9.03 -20.40 12.24
N SER A 14 7.90 -20.79 12.82
CA SER A 14 6.76 -21.38 12.10
C SER A 14 6.18 -20.42 11.07
N TYR A 15 5.98 -19.15 11.44
CA TYR A 15 5.49 -18.13 10.53
C TYR A 15 6.49 -17.86 9.39
N LEU A 16 7.79 -17.78 9.71
CA LEU A 16 8.85 -17.58 8.70
C LEU A 16 8.88 -18.75 7.70
N ALA A 17 8.83 -19.98 8.20
CA ALA A 17 8.80 -21.18 7.36
C ALA A 17 7.53 -21.23 6.50
N GLY A 18 6.36 -20.97 7.10
CA GLY A 18 5.07 -20.92 6.42
C GLY A 18 5.06 -19.87 5.30
N SER A 19 5.52 -18.66 5.59
CA SER A 19 5.62 -17.57 4.61
C SER A 19 6.48 -17.96 3.42
N GLN A 20 7.66 -18.54 3.67
CA GLN A 20 8.54 -19.00 2.59
C GLN A 20 7.92 -20.11 1.73
N ILE A 21 7.19 -21.05 2.35
CA ILE A 21 6.46 -22.09 1.62
C ILE A 21 5.40 -21.46 0.73
N VAL A 22 4.57 -20.57 1.29
CA VAL A 22 3.49 -19.89 0.56
C VAL A 22 4.07 -19.10 -0.62
N ILE A 23 5.09 -18.27 -0.41
CA ILE A 23 5.79 -17.53 -1.47
C ILE A 23 6.30 -18.45 -2.58
N ARG A 24 6.94 -19.56 -2.23
CA ARG A 24 7.45 -20.55 -3.21
C ARG A 24 6.31 -21.19 -4.00
N VAL A 25 5.22 -21.56 -3.33
CA VAL A 25 4.07 -22.18 -3.99
C VAL A 25 3.36 -21.19 -4.89
N PHE A 26 3.23 -19.92 -4.51
CA PHE A 26 2.66 -18.92 -5.41
C PHE A 26 3.48 -18.74 -6.67
N ASN A 27 4.81 -18.92 -6.63
CA ASN A 27 5.67 -18.92 -7.81
C ASN A 27 5.65 -20.24 -8.62
N HIS A 28 4.94 -21.27 -8.15
CA HIS A 28 4.85 -22.53 -8.89
C HIS A 28 4.01 -22.36 -10.16
N PRO A 29 4.42 -22.90 -11.34
CA PRO A 29 3.73 -22.68 -12.61
C PRO A 29 2.23 -23.03 -12.59
N ARG A 30 1.84 -24.07 -11.85
CA ARG A 30 0.43 -24.43 -11.66
C ARG A 30 -0.36 -23.33 -10.96
N VAL A 31 0.19 -22.74 -9.90
CA VAL A 31 -0.48 -21.70 -9.12
C VAL A 31 -0.49 -20.39 -9.90
N GLN A 32 0.59 -20.08 -10.61
CA GLN A 32 0.65 -18.94 -11.53
C GLN A 32 -0.47 -18.99 -12.58
N ARG A 33 -0.78 -20.18 -13.13
CA ARG A 33 -1.93 -20.35 -14.04
C ARG A 33 -3.27 -20.07 -13.35
N LEU A 34 -3.48 -20.65 -12.16
CA LEU A 34 -4.70 -20.43 -11.38
C LEU A 34 -4.89 -18.94 -11.00
N MET A 35 -3.79 -18.23 -10.72
CA MET A 35 -3.82 -16.80 -10.47
C MET A 35 -4.25 -16.02 -11.71
N SER A 36 -3.73 -16.36 -12.90
CA SER A 36 -4.17 -15.72 -14.14
C SER A 36 -5.65 -15.95 -14.40
N GLU A 37 -6.14 -17.18 -14.22
CA GLU A 37 -7.58 -17.52 -14.30
C GLU A 37 -8.40 -16.69 -13.28
N TYR A 38 -7.91 -16.55 -12.05
CA TYR A 38 -8.54 -15.72 -11.04
C TYR A 38 -8.61 -14.24 -11.44
N LEU A 39 -7.53 -13.67 -11.98
CA LEU A 39 -7.49 -12.29 -12.48
C LEU A 39 -8.44 -12.07 -13.67
N GLU A 40 -8.61 -13.07 -14.54
CA GLU A 40 -9.59 -13.01 -15.63
C GLU A 40 -11.05 -13.02 -15.11
N ILE A 41 -11.34 -13.82 -14.08
CA ILE A 41 -12.68 -13.91 -13.47
C ILE A 41 -13.01 -12.66 -12.63
N LEU A 42 -12.01 -12.05 -11.99
CA LEU A 42 -12.19 -10.80 -11.25
C LEU A 42 -12.83 -9.70 -12.10
N ASN A 43 -12.60 -9.71 -13.40
CA ASN A 43 -13.22 -8.77 -14.34
C ASN A 43 -14.69 -9.08 -14.67
N ARG A 44 -15.31 -10.12 -14.08
CA ARG A 44 -16.64 -10.65 -14.43
C ARG A 44 -17.58 -10.85 -13.23
N ASP A 45 -17.34 -10.16 -12.11
CA ASP A 45 -18.19 -10.09 -10.91
C ASP A 45 -18.40 -11.40 -10.08
N CYS A 46 -17.74 -12.52 -10.42
CA CYS A 46 -17.89 -13.81 -9.72
C CYS A 46 -16.67 -14.17 -8.85
N VAL A 47 -16.34 -13.30 -7.89
CA VAL A 47 -15.04 -13.29 -7.18
C VAL A 47 -14.88 -14.41 -6.14
N GLU A 48 -15.95 -14.74 -5.41
CA GLU A 48 -15.86 -15.62 -4.24
C GLU A 48 -15.49 -17.07 -4.59
N GLY A 49 -16.19 -17.67 -5.56
CA GLY A 49 -15.90 -19.04 -6.00
C GLY A 49 -14.51 -19.18 -6.62
N ALA A 50 -14.05 -18.14 -7.32
CA ALA A 50 -12.73 -18.12 -7.94
C ALA A 50 -11.61 -18.07 -6.89
N TRP A 51 -11.79 -17.25 -5.84
CA TRP A 51 -10.82 -17.19 -4.74
C TRP A 51 -10.69 -18.53 -4.00
N GLU A 52 -11.80 -19.16 -3.67
CA GLU A 52 -11.78 -20.47 -2.99
C GLU A 52 -11.15 -21.56 -3.86
N ALA A 53 -11.37 -21.50 -5.18
CA ALA A 53 -10.72 -22.39 -6.13
C ALA A 53 -9.19 -22.19 -6.15
N LEU A 54 -8.73 -20.93 -6.21
CA LEU A 54 -7.31 -20.57 -6.13
C LEU A 54 -6.71 -21.06 -4.81
N LYS A 55 -7.33 -20.73 -3.67
CA LYS A 55 -6.89 -21.15 -2.33
C LYS A 55 -6.77 -22.68 -2.24
N LYS A 56 -7.77 -23.42 -2.73
CA LYS A 56 -7.74 -24.90 -2.78
C LYS A 56 -6.59 -25.41 -3.64
N GLY A 57 -6.33 -24.78 -4.79
CA GLY A 57 -5.22 -25.12 -5.67
C GLY A 57 -3.84 -24.86 -5.04
N VAL A 58 -3.69 -23.75 -4.32
CA VAL A 58 -2.49 -23.42 -3.54
C VAL A 58 -2.26 -24.48 -2.46
N LYS A 59 -3.27 -24.81 -1.64
CA LYS A 59 -3.17 -25.86 -0.62
C LYS A 59 -2.77 -27.21 -1.20
N GLY A 60 -3.40 -27.63 -2.30
CA GLY A 60 -3.05 -28.88 -2.96
C GLY A 60 -1.60 -28.90 -3.46
N THR A 61 -1.11 -27.74 -3.92
CA THR A 61 0.29 -27.58 -4.35
C THR A 61 1.24 -27.61 -3.15
N ILE A 62 0.89 -26.98 -2.01
CA ILE A 62 1.67 -27.07 -0.76
C ILE A 62 1.81 -28.53 -0.32
N ARG A 63 0.71 -29.30 -0.28
CA ARG A 63 0.76 -30.74 0.07
C ARG A 63 1.70 -31.51 -0.84
N THR A 64 1.62 -31.24 -2.15
CA THR A 64 2.43 -31.93 -3.16
C THR A 64 3.91 -31.59 -3.06
N ILE A 65 4.26 -30.31 -2.88
CA ILE A 65 5.65 -29.84 -2.92
C ILE A 65 6.34 -30.00 -1.57
N ALA A 66 5.65 -29.66 -0.48
CA ALA A 66 6.24 -29.64 0.85
C ALA A 66 6.04 -30.95 1.61
N GLY A 67 5.17 -31.85 1.13
CA GLY A 67 4.81 -33.08 1.86
C GLY A 67 4.09 -32.82 3.18
N ILE A 68 3.46 -31.64 3.31
CA ILE A 68 2.82 -31.18 4.54
C ILE A 68 1.33 -31.49 4.46
N ASP A 69 0.92 -32.65 4.96
CA ASP A 69 -0.49 -33.06 5.01
C ASP A 69 -1.20 -32.66 6.31
N SER A 70 -0.48 -32.62 7.44
CA SER A 70 -1.05 -32.46 8.80
C SER A 70 -0.88 -31.07 9.42
N PHE A 71 -0.24 -30.12 8.72
CA PHE A 71 0.13 -28.79 9.23
C PHE A 71 -0.57 -27.64 8.49
N LEU A 72 -1.64 -27.96 7.74
CA LEU A 72 -2.53 -26.97 7.14
C LEU A 72 -3.58 -26.52 8.17
N ASP A 73 -3.10 -26.00 9.29
CA ASP A 73 -3.92 -25.34 10.32
C ASP A 73 -4.33 -23.94 9.85
N ASP A 74 -5.21 -23.29 10.62
CA ASP A 74 -5.76 -21.96 10.35
C ASP A 74 -4.69 -20.89 10.06
N ASP A 75 -3.49 -21.03 10.65
CA ASP A 75 -2.34 -20.14 10.41
C ASP A 75 -1.86 -20.16 8.95
N LEU A 76 -1.80 -21.35 8.33
CA LEU A 76 -1.37 -21.45 6.94
C LEU A 76 -2.44 -20.91 5.99
N ASP A 77 -3.71 -21.01 6.36
CA ASP A 77 -4.81 -20.38 5.64
C ASP A 77 -4.69 -18.86 5.64
N ALA A 78 -4.41 -18.29 6.81
CA ALA A 78 -4.21 -16.86 6.94
C ALA A 78 -3.01 -16.37 6.11
N LEU A 79 -1.88 -17.09 6.14
CA LEU A 79 -0.71 -16.79 5.32
C LEU A 79 -0.99 -16.87 3.81
N ILE A 80 -1.69 -17.92 3.35
CA ILE A 80 -2.08 -18.05 1.93
C ILE A 80 -2.89 -16.85 1.50
N ILE A 81 -3.79 -16.38 2.35
CA ILE A 81 -4.66 -15.26 2.04
C ILE A 81 -3.85 -13.95 2.02
N GLN A 82 -3.13 -13.63 3.09
CA GLN A 82 -2.36 -12.38 3.20
C GLN A 82 -1.30 -12.25 2.10
N ILE A 83 -0.45 -13.25 1.95
CA ILE A 83 0.64 -13.24 0.96
C ILE A 83 0.05 -13.35 -0.45
N GLY A 84 -0.96 -14.20 -0.65
CA GLY A 84 -1.61 -14.37 -1.94
C GLY A 84 -2.24 -13.10 -2.47
N PHE A 85 -2.97 -12.37 -1.63
CA PHE A 85 -3.53 -11.07 -1.99
C PHE A 85 -2.43 -10.05 -2.26
N HIS A 86 -1.35 -10.00 -1.48
CA HIS A 86 -0.25 -9.09 -1.75
C HIS A 86 0.39 -9.36 -3.12
N ILE A 87 0.67 -10.62 -3.45
CA ILE A 87 1.19 -11.03 -4.77
C ILE A 87 0.21 -10.62 -5.88
N LEU A 88 -1.09 -10.88 -5.70
CA LEU A 88 -2.11 -10.51 -6.67
C LEU A 88 -2.20 -9.00 -6.87
N SER A 89 -2.18 -8.21 -5.80
CA SER A 89 -2.17 -6.74 -5.87
C SER A 89 -0.97 -6.23 -6.65
N MET A 90 0.22 -6.78 -6.43
CA MET A 90 1.40 -6.43 -7.22
C MET A 90 1.23 -6.83 -8.69
N LYS A 91 0.76 -8.03 -8.98
CA LYS A 91 0.47 -8.45 -10.36
C LYS A 91 -0.50 -7.54 -11.06
N VAL A 92 -1.58 -7.16 -10.38
CA VAL A 92 -2.59 -6.25 -10.93
C VAL A 92 -1.94 -4.91 -11.24
N PHE A 93 -1.20 -4.34 -10.30
CA PHE A 93 -0.51 -3.07 -10.52
C PHE A 93 0.41 -3.13 -11.73
N PHE A 94 1.26 -4.15 -11.83
CA PHE A 94 2.23 -4.22 -12.92
C PHE A 94 1.68 -4.71 -14.25
N ASN A 95 0.57 -5.45 -14.28
CA ASN A 95 -0.04 -5.89 -15.54
C ASN A 95 -0.97 -4.85 -16.15
N TYR A 96 -1.65 -4.08 -15.30
CA TYR A 96 -2.69 -3.14 -15.73
C TYR A 96 -2.29 -1.68 -15.61
N SER A 97 -1.17 -1.35 -14.96
CA SER A 97 -0.68 0.01 -14.99
C SER A 97 -0.35 0.41 -16.43
N PRO A 98 -0.89 1.55 -16.91
CA PRO A 98 -0.53 2.11 -18.22
C PRO A 98 0.97 2.34 -18.39
N ASP A 99 1.68 2.48 -17.26
CA ASP A 99 3.13 2.67 -17.22
C ASP A 99 3.92 1.39 -17.50
N PHE A 100 3.30 0.22 -17.33
CA PHE A 100 3.98 -1.08 -17.24
C PHE A 100 3.31 -2.21 -18.04
N PRO A 101 2.82 -2.01 -19.29
CA PRO A 101 1.98 -2.99 -19.97
C PRO A 101 2.69 -4.34 -20.18
N ASN A 102 1.96 -5.44 -19.91
CA ASN A 102 2.36 -6.83 -20.20
C ASN A 102 3.73 -7.23 -19.61
N SER A 103 3.98 -6.86 -18.37
CA SER A 103 5.11 -7.40 -17.65
C SER A 103 4.77 -8.83 -17.20
N ASP A 104 5.16 -9.83 -18.00
CA ASP A 104 5.21 -11.21 -17.50
C ASP A 104 6.17 -11.23 -16.30
N LEU A 105 5.61 -11.07 -15.10
CA LEU A 105 6.34 -10.95 -13.86
C LEU A 105 6.32 -12.28 -13.12
N ASN A 106 7.51 -12.85 -13.01
CA ASN A 106 7.81 -13.77 -11.93
C ASN A 106 8.23 -12.95 -10.70
N PHE A 107 7.88 -13.40 -9.50
CA PHE A 107 8.27 -12.75 -8.25
C PHE A 107 9.23 -13.64 -7.48
N PRO A 108 10.53 -13.67 -7.82
CA PRO A 108 11.46 -14.61 -7.21
C PRO A 108 11.47 -14.53 -5.68
N VAL A 109 11.76 -15.68 -5.07
CA VAL A 109 11.62 -15.89 -3.61
C VAL A 109 12.49 -14.91 -2.80
N ASN A 110 13.61 -14.45 -3.36
CA ASN A 110 14.54 -13.54 -2.69
C ASN A 110 14.07 -12.07 -2.63
N TYR A 111 12.89 -11.72 -3.17
CA TYR A 111 12.32 -10.37 -3.08
C TYR A 111 11.32 -10.20 -1.94
N TRP A 112 11.06 -11.26 -1.19
CA TRP A 112 10.08 -11.23 -0.13
C TRP A 112 10.75 -10.97 1.21
N THR A 113 10.13 -10.14 2.02
CA THR A 113 10.52 -9.94 3.41
C THR A 113 10.18 -11.20 4.22
N PRO A 114 10.80 -11.39 5.40
CA PRO A 114 10.41 -12.43 6.34
C PRO A 114 8.93 -12.37 6.74
N TYR A 115 8.29 -11.21 6.59
CA TYR A 115 6.88 -10.95 6.87
C TYR A 115 5.97 -11.25 5.69
N GLY A 116 6.42 -11.96 4.65
CA GLY A 116 5.54 -12.31 3.53
C GLY A 116 5.08 -11.12 2.67
N THR A 117 5.71 -9.95 2.81
CA THR A 117 5.49 -8.78 1.96
C THR A 117 6.61 -8.62 0.95
N ALA A 118 6.38 -7.87 -0.12
CA ALA A 118 7.46 -7.57 -1.06
C ALA A 118 8.42 -6.52 -0.50
N ASP A 119 9.72 -6.78 -0.63
CA ASP A 119 10.75 -5.73 -0.59
C ASP A 119 10.67 -4.98 -1.93
N THR A 120 9.77 -4.00 -1.96
CA THR A 120 9.39 -3.25 -3.17
C THR A 120 10.58 -2.55 -3.77
N LYS A 121 11.44 -1.92 -2.95
CA LYS A 121 12.68 -1.31 -3.41
C LYS A 121 13.58 -2.33 -4.13
N ARG A 122 13.85 -3.47 -3.51
CA ARG A 122 14.69 -4.51 -4.10
C ARG A 122 14.07 -5.11 -5.37
N PHE A 123 12.76 -5.25 -5.40
CA PHE A 123 12.01 -5.72 -6.56
C PHE A 123 12.09 -4.72 -7.72
N ASP A 124 11.84 -3.44 -7.46
CA ASP A 124 11.92 -2.37 -8.45
C ASP A 124 13.38 -2.23 -8.96
N GLU A 125 14.38 -2.33 -8.09
CA GLU A 125 15.81 -2.36 -8.48
C GLU A 125 16.14 -3.54 -9.42
N MET A 126 15.56 -4.72 -9.19
CA MET A 126 15.72 -5.86 -10.10
C MET A 126 15.09 -5.54 -11.46
N LEU A 127 13.84 -5.07 -11.48
CA LEU A 127 13.11 -4.79 -12.71
C LEU A 127 13.80 -3.73 -13.56
N VAL A 128 14.33 -2.69 -12.93
CA VAL A 128 15.11 -1.65 -13.59
C VAL A 128 16.43 -2.19 -14.17
N ARG A 129 16.97 -3.30 -13.66
CA ARG A 129 18.18 -3.96 -14.17
C ARG A 129 17.90 -5.09 -15.16
N ASP A 130 16.65 -5.50 -15.33
CA ASP A 130 16.28 -6.58 -16.25
C ASP A 130 16.39 -6.11 -17.72
N VAL A 131 17.46 -6.54 -18.39
CA VAL A 131 17.71 -6.24 -19.81
C VAL A 131 16.65 -6.81 -20.75
N GLY A 132 15.82 -7.76 -20.28
CA GLY A 132 14.64 -8.24 -21.01
C GLY A 132 13.50 -7.22 -21.08
N LYS A 133 13.54 -6.15 -20.27
CA LYS A 133 12.59 -5.04 -20.31
C LYS A 133 13.12 -3.88 -21.16
N SER A 134 12.20 -3.16 -21.83
CA SER A 134 12.57 -2.02 -22.68
C SER A 134 13.27 -0.92 -21.87
N VAL A 135 14.19 -0.18 -22.50
CA VAL A 135 14.89 0.94 -21.85
C VAL A 135 13.89 1.98 -21.33
N ALA A 136 12.83 2.28 -22.09
CA ALA A 136 11.77 3.20 -21.69
C ALA A 136 11.03 2.74 -20.42
N PHE A 137 10.68 1.45 -20.32
CA PHE A 137 10.07 0.87 -19.12
C PHE A 137 10.99 1.02 -17.91
N ARG A 138 12.25 0.60 -18.06
CA ARG A 138 13.25 0.65 -16.98
C ARG A 138 13.50 2.08 -16.53
N TYR A 139 13.55 3.02 -17.47
CA TYR A 139 13.76 4.44 -17.19
C TYR A 139 12.57 5.00 -16.40
N ASN A 140 11.33 4.73 -16.83
CA ASN A 140 10.14 5.19 -16.12
C ASN A 140 10.11 4.70 -14.66
N LEU A 141 10.35 3.40 -14.45
CA LEU A 141 10.39 2.81 -13.11
C LEU A 141 11.53 3.40 -12.26
N ALA A 142 12.73 3.56 -12.84
CA ALA A 142 13.87 4.16 -12.14
C ALA A 142 13.62 5.61 -11.71
N CYS A 143 12.90 6.38 -12.53
CA CYS A 143 12.48 7.74 -12.20
C CYS A 143 11.51 7.77 -11.02
N HIS A 144 10.50 6.90 -11.06
CA HIS A 144 9.47 6.81 -10.03
C HIS A 144 10.04 6.40 -8.64
N ASP A 145 10.98 5.45 -8.61
CA ASP A 145 11.62 5.02 -7.35
C ASP A 145 12.93 5.75 -7.04
N CYS A 146 13.26 6.77 -7.84
CA CYS A 146 14.39 7.68 -7.64
C CYS A 146 15.77 6.99 -7.58
N PHE A 147 15.98 5.97 -8.42
CA PHE A 147 17.28 5.28 -8.55
C PHE A 147 18.28 6.12 -9.36
N LYS A 148 18.70 7.28 -8.81
CA LYS A 148 19.49 8.30 -9.51
C LYS A 148 20.61 7.76 -10.42
N PRO A 149 21.52 6.86 -9.98
CA PRO A 149 22.60 6.38 -10.84
C PRO A 149 22.05 5.64 -12.08
N ILE A 150 20.97 4.88 -11.90
CA ILE A 150 20.35 4.10 -12.97
C ILE A 150 19.51 4.99 -13.88
N VAL A 151 18.84 6.02 -13.34
CA VAL A 151 18.15 7.05 -14.14
C VAL A 151 19.13 7.70 -15.13
N GLN A 152 20.32 8.09 -14.66
CA GLN A 152 21.34 8.71 -15.51
C GLN A 152 21.88 7.76 -16.58
N GLU A 153 22.07 6.48 -16.22
CA GLU A 153 22.47 5.44 -17.17
C GLU A 153 21.42 5.25 -18.26
N LEU A 154 20.19 4.94 -17.86
CA LEU A 154 19.10 4.63 -18.77
C LEU A 154 18.70 5.83 -19.65
N TYR A 155 18.77 7.07 -19.14
CA TYR A 155 18.50 8.26 -19.94
C TYR A 155 19.42 8.37 -21.15
N ARG A 156 20.71 8.01 -20.99
CA ARG A 156 21.69 8.00 -22.10
C ARG A 156 21.40 6.91 -23.13
N ASP A 157 20.77 5.82 -22.69
CA ASP A 157 20.39 4.69 -23.55
C ASP A 157 19.05 4.92 -24.26
N LEU A 158 18.29 5.96 -23.89
CA LEU A 158 17.06 6.33 -24.59
C LEU A 158 17.37 6.87 -25.99
N THR A 159 16.50 6.55 -26.93
CA THR A 159 16.51 7.20 -28.25
C THR A 159 16.10 8.67 -28.12
N PRO A 160 16.52 9.56 -29.04
CA PRO A 160 16.09 10.95 -29.04
C PRO A 160 14.57 11.10 -29.03
N GLN A 161 13.86 10.27 -29.79
CA GLN A 161 12.39 10.28 -29.80
C GLN A 161 11.80 9.94 -28.42
N GLN A 162 12.36 8.97 -27.70
CA GLN A 162 11.89 8.64 -26.35
C GLN A 162 12.18 9.77 -25.36
N GLN A 163 13.35 10.41 -25.44
CA GLN A 163 13.67 11.57 -24.62
C GLN A 163 12.67 12.71 -24.86
N THR A 164 12.37 13.04 -26.12
CA THR A 164 11.34 14.02 -26.49
C THR A 164 9.97 13.62 -25.95
N ASN A 165 9.56 12.37 -26.16
CA ASN A 165 8.27 11.88 -25.67
C ASN A 165 8.14 12.03 -24.15
N PHE A 166 9.21 11.81 -23.37
CA PHE A 166 9.19 11.98 -21.92
C PHE A 166 9.20 13.43 -21.45
N LEU A 167 9.77 14.35 -22.24
CA LEU A 167 9.68 15.80 -21.98
C LEU A 167 8.26 16.33 -22.20
N ASP A 168 7.54 15.77 -23.16
CA ASP A 168 6.18 16.19 -23.53
C ASP A 168 5.08 15.66 -22.59
N ILE A 169 5.42 14.82 -21.60
CA ILE A 169 4.43 14.27 -20.66
C ILE A 169 3.95 15.37 -19.72
N LYS A 170 2.67 15.71 -19.84
CA LYS A 170 1.97 16.66 -18.96
C LYS A 170 1.29 15.95 -17.80
N GLU A 171 1.28 16.64 -16.66
CA GLU A 171 0.39 16.51 -15.47
C GLU A 171 0.36 15.17 -14.70
N GLU A 172 0.48 14.01 -15.34
CA GLU A 172 0.25 12.71 -14.67
C GLU A 172 1.53 12.02 -14.19
N LYS A 173 2.71 12.39 -14.71
CA LYS A 173 4.00 11.77 -14.37
C LYS A 173 5.05 12.79 -13.94
N GLU A 174 4.74 13.50 -12.85
CA GLU A 174 5.56 14.59 -12.31
C GLU A 174 7.02 14.18 -12.06
N LEU A 175 7.26 12.98 -11.53
CA LEU A 175 8.62 12.45 -11.28
C LEU A 175 9.39 12.16 -12.56
N LEU A 176 8.73 11.56 -13.55
CA LEU A 176 9.34 11.28 -14.84
C LEU A 176 9.72 12.57 -15.56
N SER A 177 8.82 13.57 -15.51
CA SER A 177 9.10 14.91 -16.02
C SER A 177 10.28 15.55 -15.28
N TYR A 178 10.31 15.48 -13.94
CA TYR A 178 11.41 16.01 -13.13
C TYR A 178 12.76 15.45 -13.54
N TRP A 179 12.87 14.12 -13.61
CA TRP A 179 14.12 13.48 -13.99
C TRP A 179 14.52 13.81 -15.42
N THR A 180 13.58 13.76 -16.36
CA THR A 180 13.87 14.01 -17.78
C THR A 180 14.33 15.45 -18.01
N HIS A 181 13.68 16.44 -17.39
CA HIS A 181 14.12 17.84 -17.44
C HIS A 181 15.49 18.03 -16.77
N SER A 182 15.69 17.43 -15.59
CA SER A 182 16.97 17.49 -14.89
C SER A 182 18.12 16.93 -15.72
N MET A 183 17.89 15.90 -16.55
CA MET A 183 18.91 15.32 -17.42
C MET A 183 19.13 16.14 -18.69
N SER A 184 18.08 16.71 -19.28
CA SER A 184 18.15 17.50 -20.52
C SER A 184 18.75 18.89 -20.30
N TYR A 185 18.36 19.57 -19.23
CA TYR A 185 18.59 21.01 -19.04
C TYR A 185 19.26 21.36 -17.72
N GLY A 186 19.46 20.38 -16.84
CA GLY A 186 19.89 20.61 -15.45
C GLY A 186 18.72 20.95 -14.52
N LEU A 187 19.00 21.06 -13.22
CA LEU A 187 17.99 21.29 -12.18
C LEU A 187 17.40 22.71 -12.18
N ASP A 188 18.00 23.63 -12.92
CA ASP A 188 17.56 25.04 -12.98
C ASP A 188 16.33 25.22 -13.89
N TYR A 189 16.02 24.22 -14.71
CA TYR A 189 14.91 24.22 -15.67
C TYR A 189 13.98 23.05 -15.39
N PHE A 190 13.08 23.20 -14.41
CA PHE A 190 11.99 22.24 -14.19
C PHE A 190 10.65 22.92 -14.51
N VAL A 191 9.97 22.43 -15.55
CA VAL A 191 8.64 22.89 -15.95
C VAL A 191 7.61 22.05 -15.20
N VAL A 192 6.90 22.71 -14.28
CA VAL A 192 5.76 22.11 -13.60
C VAL A 192 4.57 22.30 -14.52
N ALA A 193 3.90 21.22 -14.93
CA ALA A 193 2.77 21.31 -15.85
C ALA A 193 1.63 22.22 -15.34
N SER A 194 1.56 22.47 -14.03
CA SER A 194 0.59 23.37 -13.39
C SER A 194 1.03 24.84 -13.30
N LEU A 195 2.27 25.18 -13.67
CA LEU A 195 2.74 26.57 -13.74
C LEU A 195 2.72 27.03 -15.21
N PRO A 196 1.91 28.03 -15.57
CA PRO A 196 1.66 28.41 -16.96
C PRO A 196 2.84 29.10 -17.68
N ILE A 197 4.05 29.10 -17.12
CA ILE A 197 5.21 29.83 -17.65
C ILE A 197 6.49 29.03 -17.36
N ASP A 198 7.47 29.07 -18.28
CA ASP A 198 8.86 28.65 -18.06
C ASP A 198 9.49 29.51 -16.95
N VAL A 199 9.18 29.19 -15.70
CA VAL A 199 9.72 29.87 -14.53
C VAL A 199 10.96 29.12 -14.08
N ASN A 200 12.08 29.83 -13.97
CA ASN A 200 13.24 29.32 -13.23
C ASN A 200 12.85 29.24 -11.74
N ILE A 201 12.39 28.07 -11.33
CA ILE A 201 11.92 27.79 -9.97
C ILE A 201 13.06 27.52 -8.98
N GLY A 202 14.29 27.38 -9.47
CA GLY A 202 15.45 26.98 -8.69
C GLY A 202 15.37 25.55 -8.14
N PRO A 203 16.51 24.98 -7.71
CA PRO A 203 16.60 23.57 -7.34
C PRO A 203 15.77 23.21 -6.09
N ASN A 204 15.63 24.14 -5.14
CA ASN A 204 14.90 23.86 -3.90
C ASN A 204 13.40 23.67 -4.15
N LEU A 205 12.76 24.55 -4.93
CA LEU A 205 11.35 24.39 -5.28
C LEU A 205 11.12 23.15 -6.15
N ALA A 206 12.04 22.84 -7.08
CA ALA A 206 11.97 21.62 -7.87
C ALA A 206 11.99 20.35 -6.98
N HIS A 207 12.88 20.29 -5.98
CA HIS A 207 12.90 19.19 -5.00
C HIS A 207 11.61 19.14 -4.17
N LYS A 208 11.06 20.27 -3.72
CA LYS A 208 9.78 20.30 -2.97
C LYS A 208 8.62 19.77 -3.80
N LEU A 209 8.57 20.09 -5.09
CA LEU A 209 7.54 19.60 -5.98
C LEU A 209 7.70 18.11 -6.29
N ALA A 210 8.92 17.66 -6.57
CA ALA A 210 9.20 16.24 -6.74
C ALA A 210 8.89 15.45 -5.45
N PHE A 211 9.20 16.00 -4.28
CA PHE A 211 8.80 15.41 -3.00
C PHE A 211 7.28 15.25 -2.90
N ARG A 212 6.49 16.27 -3.24
CA ARG A 212 5.02 16.19 -3.26
C ARG A 212 4.50 15.12 -4.23
N ALA A 213 5.11 15.00 -5.40
CA ALA A 213 4.81 13.93 -6.35
C ALA A 213 5.02 12.54 -5.71
N THR A 214 6.15 12.33 -5.03
CA THR A 214 6.41 11.04 -4.35
C THR A 214 5.39 10.71 -3.25
N LEU A 215 4.84 11.72 -2.56
CA LEU A 215 3.77 11.54 -1.58
C LEU A 215 2.46 11.10 -2.25
N LYS A 216 2.10 11.74 -3.36
CA LYS A 216 0.90 11.39 -4.15
C LYS A 216 0.97 9.94 -4.65
N ASP A 217 2.16 9.49 -5.00
CA ASP A 217 2.43 8.14 -5.52
C ASP A 217 2.63 7.09 -4.41
N GLY A 218 2.83 7.53 -3.17
CA GLY A 218 3.14 6.63 -2.05
C GLY A 218 4.50 5.94 -2.20
N SER A 219 5.46 6.57 -2.89
CA SER A 219 6.80 5.99 -3.10
C SER A 219 7.69 6.27 -1.88
N LYS A 220 7.82 5.31 -0.96
CA LYS A 220 8.70 5.46 0.22
C LYS A 220 10.15 5.79 -0.17
N SER A 221 10.71 5.11 -1.17
CA SER A 221 12.07 5.38 -1.63
C SER A 221 12.22 6.77 -2.24
N GLY A 222 11.21 7.24 -2.99
CA GLY A 222 11.19 8.61 -3.49
C GLY A 222 11.07 9.66 -2.37
N ILE A 223 10.21 9.40 -1.38
CA ILE A 223 10.07 10.25 -0.20
C ILE A 223 11.40 10.35 0.54
N GLU A 224 12.07 9.22 0.81
CA GLU A 224 13.39 9.18 1.44
C GLU A 224 14.44 9.98 0.65
N TYR A 225 14.46 9.80 -0.67
CA TYR A 225 15.39 10.48 -1.56
C TYR A 225 15.19 12.00 -1.49
N PHE A 226 13.99 12.51 -1.80
CA PHE A 226 13.76 13.96 -1.86
C PHE A 226 13.78 14.63 -0.49
N LEU A 227 13.38 13.93 0.58
CA LEU A 227 13.49 14.44 1.94
C LEU A 227 14.94 14.78 2.30
N SER A 228 15.93 14.05 1.75
CA SER A 228 17.35 14.32 2.02
C SER A 228 17.87 15.63 1.41
N PHE A 229 17.14 16.22 0.46
CA PHE A 229 17.47 17.51 -0.15
C PHE A 229 16.72 18.69 0.46
N LEU A 230 15.73 18.42 1.33
CA LEU A 230 15.00 19.48 2.01
C LEU A 230 15.84 20.03 3.17
N PRO A 231 15.98 21.36 3.31
CA PRO A 231 16.58 22.00 4.47
C PRO A 231 16.01 21.47 5.79
N SER A 232 16.86 21.31 6.81
CA SER A 232 16.41 20.89 8.15
C SER A 232 15.48 21.89 8.83
N GLU A 233 15.37 23.11 8.30
CA GLU A 233 14.45 24.16 8.73
C GLU A 233 13.06 24.04 8.06
N ASP A 234 12.93 23.26 6.99
CA ASP A 234 11.64 22.94 6.33
C ASP A 234 10.89 21.79 7.05
N ILE A 235 11.07 21.67 8.37
CA ILE A 235 10.38 20.70 9.23
C ILE A 235 8.85 20.90 9.20
N GLU A 236 8.40 22.14 8.99
CA GLU A 236 6.99 22.46 8.74
C GLU A 236 6.50 21.89 7.40
N ASP A 237 7.36 21.79 6.39
CA ASP A 237 7.03 21.13 5.14
C ASP A 237 6.84 19.62 5.33
N ILE A 238 7.56 18.97 6.25
CA ILE A 238 7.34 17.54 6.56
C ILE A 238 5.94 17.34 7.16
N ALA A 239 5.54 18.21 8.09
CA ALA A 239 4.22 18.19 8.69
C ALA A 239 3.11 18.42 7.64
N GLY A 240 3.23 19.48 6.84
CA GLY A 240 2.30 19.79 5.75
C GLY A 240 2.25 18.71 4.68
N SER A 241 3.39 18.08 4.38
CA SER A 241 3.50 16.96 3.45
C SER A 241 2.86 15.69 3.97
N PHE A 242 2.99 15.41 5.28
CA PHE A 242 2.29 14.30 5.90
C PHE A 242 0.77 14.53 5.87
N LEU A 243 0.31 15.75 6.17
CA LEU A 243 -1.09 16.14 6.02
C LEU A 243 -1.60 15.93 4.60
N TYR A 244 -0.83 16.38 3.60
CA TYR A 244 -1.15 16.18 2.19
C TYR A 244 -1.26 14.70 1.83
N LEU A 245 -0.34 13.85 2.29
CA LEU A 245 -0.42 12.40 2.11
C LEU A 245 -1.71 11.83 2.71
N LEU A 246 -2.06 12.23 3.93
CA LEU A 246 -3.26 11.75 4.62
C LEU A 246 -4.55 12.19 3.92
N ASP A 247 -4.62 13.42 3.41
CA ASP A 247 -5.74 13.91 2.60
C ASP A 247 -5.89 13.12 1.29
N GLN A 248 -4.78 12.88 0.58
CA GLN A 248 -4.78 12.01 -0.62
C GLN A 248 -5.27 10.60 -0.30
N LEU A 249 -4.97 10.09 0.89
CA LEU A 249 -5.40 8.78 1.33
C LEU A 249 -6.89 8.72 1.64
N ASP A 250 -7.42 9.74 2.30
CA ASP A 250 -8.84 9.80 2.64
C ASP A 250 -9.70 9.90 1.37
N GLN A 251 -9.32 10.78 0.43
CA GLN A 251 -10.00 10.95 -0.87
C GLN A 251 -10.04 9.66 -1.71
N ARG A 252 -9.05 8.78 -1.54
CA ARG A 252 -8.95 7.53 -2.30
C ARG A 252 -9.53 6.33 -1.55
N SER A 253 -9.75 6.42 -0.23
CA SER A 253 -10.15 5.30 0.62
C SER A 253 -11.50 4.69 0.21
N ASP A 254 -12.44 5.51 -0.26
CA ASP A 254 -13.76 5.05 -0.72
C ASP A 254 -13.73 4.32 -2.08
N LYS A 255 -12.70 4.56 -2.91
CA LYS A 255 -12.56 3.93 -4.25
C LYS A 255 -11.71 2.66 -4.24
N ARG A 256 -11.03 2.35 -3.13
CA ARG A 256 -9.95 1.35 -3.03
C ARG A 256 -10.34 0.00 -2.42
N VAL A 257 -11.62 -0.20 -2.07
CA VAL A 257 -12.06 -1.44 -1.42
C VAL A 257 -12.23 -2.59 -2.43
N THR A 258 -12.24 -2.30 -3.74
CA THR A 258 -12.33 -3.31 -4.80
C THR A 258 -10.99 -3.47 -5.52
N LEU A 259 -10.69 -4.68 -6.01
CA LEU A 259 -9.53 -4.94 -6.90
C LEU A 259 -9.56 -4.06 -8.16
N GLN A 260 -10.74 -3.61 -8.60
CA GLN A 260 -10.91 -2.61 -9.67
C GLN A 260 -10.24 -1.27 -9.31
N GLY A 261 -10.30 -0.84 -8.04
CA GLY A 261 -9.63 0.35 -7.53
C GLY A 261 -8.10 0.22 -7.47
N CYS A 262 -7.56 -1.01 -7.54
CA CYS A 262 -6.13 -1.29 -7.63
C CYS A 262 -5.58 -1.16 -9.07
N LEU A 263 -6.43 -1.04 -10.10
CA LEU A 263 -5.98 -0.99 -11.50
C LEU A 263 -5.29 0.32 -11.89
N SER A 264 -5.50 1.40 -11.14
CA SER A 264 -4.99 2.74 -11.47
C SER A 264 -4.03 3.33 -10.45
N VAL A 265 -3.69 2.60 -9.38
CA VAL A 265 -2.89 3.15 -8.28
C VAL A 265 -1.93 2.09 -7.73
N ARG A 266 -0.72 2.52 -7.34
CA ARG A 266 0.26 1.70 -6.62
C ARG A 266 -0.41 0.92 -5.48
N PRO A 267 -0.01 -0.33 -5.20
CA PRO A 267 -0.67 -1.15 -4.20
C PRO A 267 -0.81 -0.36 -2.88
N PRO A 268 -1.98 -0.39 -2.25
CA PRO A 268 -2.25 0.49 -1.13
C PRO A 268 -1.30 0.31 0.07
N GLU A 269 -0.62 -0.82 0.18
CA GLU A 269 0.40 -1.15 1.17
C GLU A 269 1.61 -0.19 1.12
N HIS A 270 1.95 0.32 -0.07
CA HIS A 270 3.04 1.29 -0.22
C HIS A 270 2.77 2.59 0.55
N TYR A 271 1.51 3.01 0.62
CA TYR A 271 1.15 4.17 1.41
C TYR A 271 1.31 3.92 2.90
N SER A 272 1.02 2.72 3.38
CA SER A 272 1.19 2.37 4.79
C SER A 272 2.67 2.44 5.20
N ASP A 273 3.57 1.97 4.33
CA ASP A 273 5.02 2.11 4.47
C ASP A 273 5.46 3.59 4.51
N SER A 274 4.99 4.41 3.57
CA SER A 274 5.27 5.84 3.51
C SER A 274 4.70 6.60 4.72
N THR A 275 3.48 6.28 5.13
CA THR A 275 2.83 6.85 6.32
C THR A 275 3.63 6.51 7.57
N TYR A 276 4.05 5.25 7.74
CA TYR A 276 4.88 4.85 8.88
C TYR A 276 6.23 5.56 8.87
N PHE A 277 6.90 5.60 7.71
CA PHE A 277 8.17 6.31 7.55
C PHE A 277 8.04 7.78 7.96
N LEU A 278 7.09 8.52 7.39
CA LEU A 278 6.90 9.95 7.72
C LEU A 278 6.53 10.15 9.18
N LEU A 279 5.64 9.31 9.74
CA LEU A 279 5.28 9.35 11.15
C LEU A 279 6.49 9.14 12.08
N SER A 280 7.47 8.32 11.66
CA SER A 280 8.71 8.10 12.40
C SER A 280 9.68 9.29 12.33
N ARG A 281 9.55 10.15 11.31
CA ARG A 281 10.35 11.37 11.14
C ARG A 281 9.80 12.56 11.91
N LEU A 282 8.52 12.54 12.28
CA LEU A 282 7.90 13.59 13.06
C LEU A 282 8.39 13.55 14.52
N SER A 283 8.76 14.73 15.06
CA SER A 283 8.99 14.90 16.49
C SER A 283 7.71 14.64 17.30
N GLU A 284 7.85 14.46 18.61
CA GLU A 284 6.71 14.30 19.51
C GLU A 284 5.74 15.48 19.44
N ASN A 285 6.26 16.71 19.43
CA ASN A 285 5.45 17.93 19.30
C ASN A 285 4.67 17.96 17.98
N GLN A 286 5.32 17.64 16.85
CA GLN A 286 4.65 17.62 15.56
C GLN A 286 3.58 16.52 15.48
N ARG A 287 3.86 15.33 16.03
CA ARG A 287 2.86 14.27 16.13
C ARG A 287 1.66 14.73 16.94
N ASN A 288 1.88 15.37 18.09
CA ASN A 288 0.81 15.89 18.92
C ASN A 288 0.02 17.02 18.25
N MET A 289 0.63 17.76 17.32
CA MET A 289 -0.04 18.81 16.54
C MET A 289 -0.87 18.25 15.39
N ILE A 290 -0.35 17.28 14.64
CA ILE A 290 -0.95 16.79 13.39
C ILE A 290 -1.98 15.67 13.65
N LEU A 291 -1.65 14.75 14.55
CA LEU A 291 -2.46 13.55 14.72
C LEU A 291 -3.87 13.77 15.26
N PRO A 292 -4.19 14.77 16.12
CA PRO A 292 -5.55 14.96 16.63
C PRO A 292 -6.62 15.11 15.53
N GLU A 293 -6.27 15.63 14.36
CA GLU A 293 -7.22 15.81 13.26
C GLU A 293 -7.18 14.65 12.26
N HIS A 294 -6.11 13.84 12.25
CA HIS A 294 -5.85 12.86 11.20
C HIS A 294 -5.56 11.43 11.68
N TYR A 295 -5.72 11.11 12.97
CA TYR A 295 -5.48 9.76 13.50
C TYR A 295 -6.29 8.67 12.78
N ILE A 296 -7.49 8.99 12.28
CA ILE A 296 -8.32 8.04 11.54
C ILE A 296 -7.69 7.67 10.21
N ALA A 297 -7.21 8.65 9.45
CA ALA A 297 -6.52 8.39 8.19
C ALA A 297 -5.27 7.54 8.42
N VAL A 298 -4.47 7.84 9.46
CA VAL A 298 -3.28 7.05 9.81
C VAL A 298 -3.66 5.62 10.17
N LEU A 299 -4.63 5.43 11.06
CA LEU A 299 -5.06 4.11 11.51
C LEU A 299 -5.67 3.27 10.39
N ARG A 300 -6.46 3.87 9.49
CA ARG A 300 -6.98 3.20 8.30
C ARG A 300 -5.86 2.65 7.42
N ASN A 301 -4.72 3.33 7.33
CA ASN A 301 -3.56 2.79 6.59
C ASN A 301 -2.88 1.64 7.33
N PHE A 302 -2.93 1.61 8.65
CA PHE A 302 -2.42 0.48 9.44
C PHE A 302 -3.38 -0.72 9.53
N LEU A 303 -4.61 -0.60 9.01
CA LEU A 303 -5.51 -1.73 8.74
C LEU A 303 -5.07 -2.58 7.54
N ARG A 304 -3.82 -2.47 7.09
CA ARG A 304 -3.27 -3.27 5.99
C ARG A 304 -2.16 -4.15 6.50
N TYR A 305 -2.05 -5.33 5.91
CA TYR A 305 -0.94 -6.21 6.16
C TYR A 305 0.37 -5.56 5.66
N PRO A 306 1.47 -5.57 6.45
CA PRO A 306 1.69 -6.23 7.73
C PRO A 306 1.58 -5.27 8.94
N PHE A 307 0.95 -4.11 8.79
CA PHE A 307 0.96 -3.01 9.75
C PHE A 307 -0.08 -3.13 10.89
N PHE A 308 -0.79 -4.24 11.02
CA PHE A 308 -1.82 -4.42 12.05
C PHE A 308 -1.27 -4.23 13.48
N GLY A 309 -0.03 -4.64 13.74
CA GLY A 309 0.64 -4.40 15.03
C GLY A 309 0.75 -2.91 15.36
N LEU A 310 1.03 -2.07 14.34
CA LEU A 310 1.02 -0.61 14.51
C LEU A 310 -0.39 -0.10 14.78
N PHE A 311 -1.42 -0.62 14.10
CA PHE A 311 -2.81 -0.27 14.38
C PHE A 311 -3.14 -0.52 15.86
N SER A 312 -2.93 -1.74 16.36
CA SER A 312 -3.24 -2.13 17.73
C SER A 312 -2.41 -1.36 18.77
N LYS A 313 -1.20 -0.92 18.42
CA LYS A 313 -0.39 -0.03 19.25
C LYS A 313 -0.98 1.37 19.32
N TYR A 314 -1.20 2.00 18.16
CA TYR A 314 -1.60 3.39 18.10
C TYR A 314 -3.05 3.62 18.52
N ILE A 315 -3.95 2.66 18.32
CA ILE A 315 -5.33 2.76 18.80
C ILE A 315 -5.37 2.90 20.33
N LYS A 316 -4.53 2.16 21.07
CA LYS A 316 -4.45 2.25 22.54
C LYS A 316 -4.00 3.62 23.02
N ILE A 317 -3.12 4.27 22.25
CA ILE A 317 -2.58 5.61 22.55
C ILE A 317 -3.61 6.69 22.19
N TRP A 318 -4.26 6.59 21.03
CA TRP A 318 -5.07 7.68 20.49
C TRP A 318 -6.57 7.59 20.77
N ARG A 319 -7.07 6.45 21.28
CA ARG A 319 -8.50 6.24 21.57
C ARG A 319 -9.15 7.34 22.41
N GLY A 320 -8.40 7.98 23.32
CA GLY A 320 -8.90 9.06 24.17
C GLY A 320 -9.30 10.33 23.40
N ASN A 321 -8.83 10.47 22.17
CA ASN A 321 -9.09 11.63 21.32
C ASN A 321 -10.23 11.39 20.32
N PHE A 322 -10.86 10.21 20.34
CA PHE A 322 -11.80 9.80 19.31
C PHE A 322 -13.21 10.30 19.63
N SER A 323 -13.84 10.91 18.62
CA SER A 323 -15.29 11.08 18.64
C SER A 323 -15.99 9.74 18.35
N GLN A 324 -17.25 9.65 18.72
CA GLN A 324 -18.14 8.53 18.37
C GLN A 324 -18.12 8.24 16.86
N ARG A 325 -18.25 9.28 16.03
CA ARG A 325 -18.20 9.16 14.56
C ARG A 325 -16.88 8.55 14.08
N ASN A 326 -15.78 8.92 14.71
CA ASN A 326 -14.46 8.41 14.37
C ASN A 326 -14.31 6.92 14.74
N PHE A 327 -14.88 6.47 15.87
CA PHE A 327 -14.99 5.05 16.18
C PHE A 327 -15.81 4.29 15.15
N TYR A 328 -16.99 4.79 14.80
CA TYR A 328 -17.85 4.17 13.78
C TYR A 328 -17.11 4.04 12.44
N ASN A 329 -16.49 5.13 11.98
CA ASN A 329 -15.73 5.19 10.73
C ASN A 329 -14.57 4.19 10.66
N LEU A 330 -13.96 3.83 11.80
CA LEU A 330 -12.92 2.80 11.86
C LEU A 330 -13.51 1.39 11.86
N LEU A 331 -14.58 1.14 12.62
CA LEU A 331 -15.29 -0.15 12.60
C LEU A 331 -15.80 -0.46 11.20
N GLU A 332 -16.40 0.52 10.53
CA GLU A 332 -16.83 0.42 9.14
C GLU A 332 -15.65 0.09 8.23
N GLY A 333 -14.50 0.74 8.42
CA GLY A 333 -13.27 0.43 7.68
C GLY A 333 -12.78 -1.01 7.87
N ILE A 334 -12.77 -1.51 9.12
CA ILE A 334 -12.38 -2.89 9.46
C ILE A 334 -13.35 -3.90 8.81
N VAL A 335 -14.65 -3.65 8.91
CA VAL A 335 -15.67 -4.54 8.34
C VAL A 335 -15.62 -4.53 6.82
N LYS A 336 -15.47 -3.37 6.18
CA LYS A 336 -15.28 -3.27 4.71
C LYS A 336 -14.02 -4.00 4.26
N ALA A 337 -12.90 -3.83 4.97
CA ALA A 337 -11.64 -4.51 4.68
C ALA A 337 -11.77 -6.04 4.82
N ARG A 338 -12.54 -6.51 5.81
CA ARG A 338 -12.84 -7.94 5.99
C ARG A 338 -13.79 -8.46 4.92
N ALA A 339 -14.83 -7.70 4.58
CA ALA A 339 -15.84 -8.07 3.60
C ALA A 339 -15.28 -8.17 2.18
N SER A 340 -14.31 -7.32 1.83
CA SER A 340 -13.61 -7.42 0.55
C SER A 340 -12.70 -8.65 0.46
N LYS A 341 -12.53 -9.41 1.57
CA LYS A 341 -11.62 -10.55 1.75
C LYS A 341 -10.16 -10.25 1.41
N ALA A 342 -9.84 -9.03 0.96
CA ALA A 342 -8.50 -8.55 0.68
C ALA A 342 -7.59 -8.62 1.92
N TYR A 343 -8.20 -8.70 3.11
CA TYR A 343 -7.48 -8.78 4.38
C TYR A 343 -8.15 -9.83 5.28
N THR A 344 -7.49 -10.99 5.47
CA THR A 344 -7.74 -11.79 6.67
C THR A 344 -6.86 -11.30 7.77
N PHE A 345 -7.47 -10.60 8.71
CA PHE A 345 -6.85 -10.32 9.99
C PHE A 345 -6.76 -11.64 10.76
N GLU A 346 -5.55 -12.11 11.04
CA GLU A 346 -5.32 -13.16 12.07
C GLU A 346 -5.76 -12.64 13.44
N TYR A 347 -5.69 -11.32 13.61
CA TYR A 347 -6.09 -10.59 14.80
C TYR A 347 -7.54 -10.12 14.69
N ASP A 348 -8.36 -10.30 15.73
CA ASP A 348 -9.70 -9.69 15.75
C ASP A 348 -9.58 -8.18 16.06
N LEU A 349 -9.13 -7.41 15.07
CA LEU A 349 -9.02 -5.94 15.15
C LEU A 349 -10.37 -5.29 15.48
N PHE A 350 -11.47 -5.94 15.09
CA PHE A 350 -12.80 -5.48 15.45
C PHE A 350 -12.99 -5.61 16.96
N ALA A 351 -12.72 -6.78 17.54
CA ALA A 351 -12.78 -6.98 18.98
C ALA A 351 -11.83 -6.03 19.74
N ASP A 352 -10.59 -5.85 19.27
CA ASP A 352 -9.64 -4.90 19.87
C ASP A 352 -10.21 -3.47 19.91
N LEU A 353 -10.75 -3.00 18.79
CA LEU A 353 -11.35 -1.67 18.69
C LEU A 353 -12.63 -1.56 19.52
N TRP A 354 -13.49 -2.57 19.48
CA TRP A 354 -14.74 -2.62 20.22
C TRP A 354 -14.51 -2.62 21.73
N ASN A 355 -13.56 -3.41 22.21
CA ASN A 355 -13.20 -3.51 23.63
C ASN A 355 -12.69 -2.19 24.21
N VAL A 356 -12.09 -1.33 23.39
CA VAL A 356 -11.65 0.00 23.81
C VAL A 356 -12.66 1.11 23.52
N CYS A 357 -13.78 0.79 22.86
CA CYS A 357 -14.85 1.74 22.56
C CYS A 357 -15.65 2.07 23.83
N PRO A 358 -15.80 3.36 24.20
CA PRO A 358 -16.64 3.80 25.31
C PRO A 358 -18.08 3.28 25.21
N GLN A 359 -18.68 2.90 26.35
CA GLN A 359 -20.03 2.31 26.39
C GLN A 359 -21.10 3.18 25.70
N VAL A 360 -21.06 4.48 25.93
CA VAL A 360 -21.99 5.45 25.30
C VAL A 360 -21.93 5.34 23.77
N TYR A 361 -20.72 5.26 23.21
CA TYR A 361 -20.55 5.16 21.76
C TYR A 361 -21.03 3.82 21.22
N ARG A 362 -20.88 2.72 21.97
CA ARG A 362 -21.36 1.40 21.54
C ARG A 362 -22.86 1.39 21.30
N GLU A 363 -23.63 1.97 22.21
CA GLU A 363 -25.10 2.06 22.11
C GLU A 363 -25.52 2.86 20.87
N GLU A 364 -24.86 4.00 20.64
CA GLU A 364 -25.16 4.85 19.48
C GLU A 364 -24.69 4.22 18.16
N ILE A 365 -23.55 3.54 18.13
CA ILE A 365 -23.05 2.79 16.97
C ILE A 365 -24.03 1.68 16.59
N ILE A 366 -24.54 0.93 17.58
CA ILE A 366 -25.56 -0.11 17.37
C ILE A 366 -26.84 0.53 16.78
N TYR A 367 -27.28 1.66 17.33
CA TYR A 367 -28.45 2.38 16.82
C TYR A 367 -28.27 2.86 15.37
N GLU A 368 -27.11 3.45 15.07
CA GLU A 368 -26.76 3.91 13.72
C GLU A 368 -26.73 2.74 12.73
N ALA A 369 -26.07 1.64 13.09
CA ALA A 369 -25.99 0.45 12.25
C ALA A 369 -27.38 -0.17 12.02
N LYS A 370 -28.24 -0.26 13.05
CA LYS A 370 -29.63 -0.73 12.89
C LYS A 370 -30.43 0.18 11.95
N THR A 371 -30.33 1.49 12.13
CA THR A 371 -31.04 2.47 11.30
C THR A 371 -30.63 2.37 9.83
N ARG A 372 -29.32 2.29 9.55
CA ARG A 372 -28.79 2.14 8.18
C ARG A 372 -29.18 0.81 7.56
N TYR A 373 -29.16 -0.27 8.32
CA TYR A 373 -29.59 -1.59 7.86
C TYR A 373 -31.09 -1.61 7.48
N GLN A 374 -31.95 -1.06 8.33
CA GLN A 374 -33.40 -1.01 8.12
C GLN A 374 -33.82 -0.11 6.95
N GLY A 375 -33.07 0.96 6.69
CA GLY A 375 -33.40 1.92 5.64
C GLY A 375 -32.95 1.51 4.23
N TRP A 376 -31.83 0.78 4.10
CA TRP A 376 -31.11 0.66 2.81
C TRP A 376 -30.46 -0.70 2.52
N SER A 377 -30.76 -1.77 3.28
CA SER A 377 -30.06 -3.07 3.14
C SER A 377 -28.53 -2.93 3.13
N ASP A 378 -28.00 -1.98 3.92
CA ASP A 378 -26.57 -1.71 3.99
C ASP A 378 -25.86 -2.94 4.56
N TYR A 379 -25.22 -3.70 3.67
CA TYR A 379 -24.50 -4.93 3.99
C TYR A 379 -23.38 -4.69 5.01
N THR A 380 -22.75 -3.51 4.98
CA THR A 380 -21.70 -3.16 5.94
C THR A 380 -22.28 -3.00 7.33
N ALA A 381 -23.42 -2.32 7.46
CA ALA A 381 -24.11 -2.15 8.72
C ALA A 381 -24.57 -3.50 9.31
N LYS A 382 -25.04 -4.42 8.45
CA LYS A 382 -25.37 -5.80 8.85
C LYS A 382 -24.17 -6.53 9.44
N LEU A 383 -23.03 -6.50 8.74
CA LEU A 383 -21.81 -7.17 9.19
C LEU A 383 -21.26 -6.58 10.50
N ILE A 384 -21.39 -5.26 10.71
CA ILE A 384 -21.06 -4.62 12.00
C ILE A 384 -21.94 -5.20 13.10
N LEU A 385 -23.26 -5.28 12.91
CA LEU A 385 -24.18 -5.82 13.91
C LEU A 385 -23.88 -7.29 14.25
N GLU A 386 -23.69 -8.13 13.22
CA GLU A 386 -23.30 -9.54 13.41
C GLU A 386 -22.00 -9.66 14.23
N LYS A 387 -21.04 -8.76 14.02
CA LYS A 387 -19.78 -8.74 14.77
C LYS A 387 -19.94 -8.26 16.21
N ILE A 388 -20.82 -7.29 16.45
CA ILE A 388 -21.13 -6.82 17.81
C ILE A 388 -21.79 -7.94 18.61
N GLU A 389 -22.76 -8.65 18.03
CA GLU A 389 -23.43 -9.79 18.67
C GLU A 389 -22.43 -10.87 19.08
N ASN A 390 -21.55 -11.27 18.16
CA ASN A 390 -20.49 -12.25 18.45
C ASN A 390 -19.44 -11.79 19.48
N ALA A 391 -19.30 -10.49 19.72
CA ALA A 391 -18.35 -9.94 20.69
C ALA A 391 -18.97 -9.74 22.09
N GLN A 392 -20.27 -9.95 22.24
CA GLN A 392 -21.00 -9.88 23.52
C GLN A 392 -21.14 -11.25 24.20
N ASP A 393 -21.04 -12.33 23.41
CA ASP A 393 -20.92 -13.72 23.88
C ASP A 393 -19.49 -14.01 24.36
#